data_AF-A0A558AUU6-F1
#
_entry.id   AF-A0A558AUU6-F1
#
_cell.length_a   1.000
_cell.length_b   1.000
_cell.length_c   1.000
_cell.angle_alpha   90.00
_cell.angle_beta   90.00
_cell.angle_gamma   90.00
#
_symmetry.space_group_name_H-M   'P 1'
#
loop_
_entity.id
_entity.type
_entity.pdbx_description
1 polymer ?
#
loop_
_entity_poly.entity_id
_entity_poly.type
_entity_poly.pdbx_seq_one_letter_code
_entity_poly.pdbx_strand_id
1 'polypeptide(L)' 'MNNDGETPEQRRERLRQDELKNNSGGNLRDASGRAGGGSLTDLTGGLGSKGLGILILIIMIVAAIGFLIFN' A
#
# COMPACT_ATOMS: atom_id res chain seq x y z
N MET A 1 40.33 3.76 -11.57
CA MET A 1 39.40 4.20 -12.63
C MET A 1 39.14 5.68 -12.39
N ASN A 2 39.69 6.52 -13.26
CA ASN A 2 39.68 7.98 -13.16
C ASN A 2 38.30 8.49 -13.55
N ASN A 3 37.58 9.13 -12.62
CA ASN A 3 36.27 9.74 -12.87
C ASN A 3 36.39 11.26 -13.07
N ASP A 4 37.55 11.75 -13.51
CA ASP A 4 37.87 13.18 -13.55
C ASP A 4 37.30 13.91 -14.78
N GLY A 5 36.43 13.24 -15.55
CA GLY A 5 35.74 13.78 -16.73
C GLY A 5 34.22 13.95 -16.57
N GLU A 6 33.66 13.68 -15.38
CA GLU A 6 32.23 13.88 -15.14
C GLU A 6 31.92 15.38 -15.09
N THR A 7 30.98 15.81 -15.94
CA THR A 7 30.46 17.18 -15.86
C THR A 7 29.78 17.40 -14.50
N PRO A 8 29.75 18.65 -13.99
CA PRO A 8 29.10 18.95 -12.72
C PRO A 8 27.64 18.46 -12.63
N GLU A 9 26.96 18.44 -13.78
CA GLU A 9 25.60 17.95 -13.94
C GLU A 9 25.51 16.43 -13.77
N GLN A 10 26.41 15.68 -14.40
CA GLN A 10 26.48 14.23 -14.25
C GLN A 10 26.79 13.82 -12.80
N ARG A 11 27.67 14.55 -12.12
CA ARG A 11 27.99 14.30 -10.71
C ARG A 11 26.78 14.52 -9.80
N ARG A 12 25.99 15.57 -10.06
CA ARG A 12 24.75 15.85 -9.32
C ARG A 12 23.69 14.79 -9.57
N GLU A 13 23.53 14.37 -10.82
CA GLU A 13 22.55 13.35 -11.20
C GLU A 13 22.90 11.98 -10.59
N ARG A 14 24.18 11.62 -10.58
CA ARG A 14 24.66 10.41 -9.92
C ARG A 14 24.35 10.42 -8.42
N LEU A 15 24.61 11.53 -7.72
CA LEU A 15 24.30 11.65 -6.30
C LEU A 15 22.79 11.53 -6.04
N ARG A 16 21.94 12.11 -6.89
CA ARG A 16 20.47 11.91 -6.82
C ARG A 16 20.08 10.44 -6.99
N GLN A 17 20.68 9.74 -7.94
CA GLN A 17 20.40 8.32 -8.15
C GLN A 17 20.88 7.46 -6.98
N ASP A 18 22.06 7.75 -6.43
CA ASP A 18 22.60 7.07 -5.26
C ASP A 18 21.71 7.31 -4.02
N GLU A 19 21.17 8.52 -3.83
CA GLU A 19 20.17 8.81 -2.79
C GLU A 19 18.85 8.04 -2.99
N LEU A 20 18.35 7.97 -4.22
CA LEU A 20 17.11 7.25 -4.52
C LEU A 20 17.26 5.73 -4.31
N LYS A 21 18.42 5.17 -4.68
CA LYS A 21 18.76 3.76 -4.48
C LYS A 21 18.94 3.45 -2.99
N ASN A 22 19.63 4.31 -2.26
CA ASN A 22 19.96 4.11 -0.85
C ASN A 22 18.77 4.46 0.07
N ASN A 23 17.79 5.23 -0.42
CA ASN A 23 16.51 5.50 0.24
C ASN A 23 15.35 4.70 -0.40
N SER A 24 15.59 3.41 -0.69
CA SER A 24 14.52 2.50 -1.17
C SER A 24 13.32 2.43 -0.20
N GLY A 25 13.54 2.67 1.09
CA GLY A 25 12.50 2.64 2.13
C GLY A 25 11.58 3.86 2.17
N GLY A 26 12.05 5.04 1.72
CA GLY A 26 11.26 6.28 1.72
C GLY A 26 10.07 6.21 0.77
N ASN A 27 10.30 5.73 -0.45
CA ASN A 27 9.23 5.52 -1.44
C ASN A 27 8.28 4.40 -1.02
N LEU A 28 8.74 3.38 -0.28
CA LEU A 28 7.87 2.33 0.25
C LEU A 28 6.95 2.83 1.36
N ARG A 29 7.36 3.81 2.19
CA ARG A 29 6.46 4.43 3.18
C ARG A 29 5.37 5.26 2.52
N ASP A 30 5.72 6.03 1.48
CA ASP A 30 4.75 6.81 0.70
C ASP A 30 3.84 5.91 -0.16
N ALA A 31 4.41 4.85 -0.76
CA ALA A 31 3.66 3.86 -1.51
C ALA A 31 2.80 2.98 -0.60
N SER A 32 3.22 2.67 0.63
CA SER A 32 2.41 1.94 1.62
C SER A 32 1.29 2.82 2.18
N GLY A 33 1.56 4.11 2.41
CA GLY A 33 0.53 5.10 2.74
C GLY A 33 -0.50 5.28 1.62
N ARG A 34 -0.10 5.13 0.35
CA ARG A 34 -1.00 5.14 -0.81
C ARG A 34 -1.65 3.79 -1.11
N ALA A 35 -0.98 2.67 -0.91
CA ALA A 35 -1.50 1.31 -1.12
C ALA A 35 -2.53 0.95 -0.05
N GLY A 36 -2.35 1.46 1.17
CA GLY A 36 -3.37 1.47 2.20
C GLY A 36 -4.54 2.42 1.91
N GLY A 37 -4.56 3.15 0.79
CA GLY A 37 -5.58 4.13 0.41
C GLY A 37 -6.22 3.92 -0.97
N GLY A 38 -5.86 2.85 -1.69
CA GLY A 38 -6.36 2.59 -3.05
C GLY A 38 -7.48 1.56 -3.08
N SER A 39 -8.72 2.01 -3.31
CA SER A 39 -9.92 1.21 -3.63
C SER A 39 -10.58 0.39 -2.52
N LEU A 40 -9.86 -0.38 -1.70
CA LEU A 40 -10.48 -1.17 -0.60
C LEU A 40 -10.64 -0.34 0.68
N THR A 41 -9.79 0.66 0.87
CA THR A 41 -9.87 1.59 2.00
C THR A 41 -10.94 2.65 1.83
N ASP A 42 -11.36 2.99 0.61
CA ASP A 42 -12.55 3.84 0.42
C ASP A 42 -13.84 3.08 0.81
N LEU A 43 -13.91 1.78 0.51
CA LEU A 43 -15.02 0.91 0.92
C LEU A 43 -15.01 0.63 2.42
N THR A 44 -13.85 0.37 3.01
CA THR A 44 -13.70 0.10 4.46
C THR A 44 -13.63 1.36 5.33
N GLY A 45 -13.21 2.48 4.76
CA GLY A 45 -13.13 3.81 5.38
C GLY A 45 -14.46 4.56 5.33
N GLY A 46 -15.25 4.38 4.26
CA GLY A 46 -16.60 4.96 4.15
C GLY A 46 -17.63 4.33 5.09
N LEU A 47 -17.51 3.04 5.39
CA LEU A 47 -18.35 2.33 6.38
C LEU A 47 -17.73 2.29 7.79
N GLY A 48 -16.47 2.72 7.94
CA GLY A 48 -15.68 2.56 9.15
C GLY A 48 -15.34 1.10 9.45
N SER A 49 -14.21 0.88 10.11
CA SER A 49 -13.72 -0.46 10.50
C SER A 49 -14.75 -1.26 11.32
N LYS A 50 -15.64 -0.58 12.05
CA LYS A 50 -16.72 -1.18 12.83
C LYS A 50 -17.89 -1.63 11.95
N GLY A 51 -18.28 -0.84 10.94
CA GLY A 51 -19.38 -1.18 10.03
C GLY A 51 -19.06 -2.40 9.19
N LEU A 52 -17.80 -2.53 8.77
CA LEU A 52 -17.36 -3.69 8.00
C LEU A 52 -17.30 -4.97 8.83
N GLY A 53 -16.86 -4.89 10.08
CA GLY A 53 -16.88 -6.03 11.00
C GLY A 53 -18.31 -6.55 11.24
N ILE A 54 -19.27 -5.64 11.41
CA ILE A 54 -20.69 -5.97 11.58
C ILE A 54 -21.27 -6.60 10.30
N LEU A 55 -20.95 -6.04 9.13
CA LEU A 55 -21.43 -6.56 7.86
C LEU A 55 -20.95 -8.00 7.60
N ILE A 56 -19.67 -8.27 7.84
CA ILE A 56 -19.10 -9.61 7.72
C ILE A 56 -19.78 -10.58 8.70
N LEU A 57 -20.01 -10.16 9.94
CA LEU A 57 -20.67 -10.98 10.95
C LEU A 57 -22.08 -11.41 10.51
N ILE A 58 -22.87 -10.50 9.94
CA ILE A 58 -24.23 -10.79 9.45
C ILE A 58 -24.18 -11.81 8.30
N ILE A 59 -23.27 -11.61 7.33
CA ILE A 59 -23.11 -12.54 6.19
C ILE A 59 -22.76 -13.95 6.68
N MET A 60 -21.85 -14.06 7.65
CA MET A 60 -21.46 -15.33 8.23
C MET A 60 -22.63 -16.05 8.91
N ILE A 61 -23.48 -15.33 9.64
CA ILE A 61 -24.67 -15.90 10.29
C ILE A 61 -25.69 -16.40 9.26
N VAL A 62 -26.00 -15.59 8.24
CA VAL A 62 -26.95 -15.98 7.19
C VAL A 62 -26.42 -17.19 6.41
N ALA A 63 -25.14 -17.21 6.08
CA ALA A 63 -24.49 -18.33 5.40
C ALA A 63 -24.51 -19.60 6.26
N ALA A 64 -24.24 -19.50 7.57
CA ALA A 64 -24.26 -20.64 8.48
C ALA A 64 -25.68 -21.23 8.62
N ILE A 65 -26.70 -20.38 8.75
CA ILE A 65 -28.10 -20.81 8.82
C ILE A 65 -28.53 -21.45 7.50
N GLY A 66 -28.19 -20.82 6.36
CA GLY A 66 -28.47 -21.38 5.04
C GLY A 66 -27.80 -22.73 4.86
N PHE A 67 -26.52 -22.85 5.20
CA PHE A 67 -25.79 -24.12 5.14
C PHE A 67 -26.46 -25.19 5.99
N LEU A 68 -26.90 -24.87 7.22
CA LEU A 68 -27.54 -25.83 8.12
C LEU A 68 -28.95 -26.25 7.66
N ILE A 69 -29.66 -25.38 6.94
CA ILE A 69 -30.99 -25.69 6.39
C ILE A 69 -30.88 -26.50 5.08
N PHE A 70 -29.87 -26.24 4.25
CA PHE A 70 -29.70 -26.86 2.94
C PHE A 70 -28.84 -28.15 2.96
N ASN A 71 -28.19 -28.48 4.08
CA ASN A 71 -27.41 -29.70 4.28
C ASN A 71 -28.08 -30.64 5.29
#